data_AF-A0A4R4TS35-F1
#
_entry.id   AF-A0A4R4TS35-F1
#
_cell.length_a   1.000
_cell.length_b   1.000
_cell.length_c   1.000
_cell.angle_alpha   90.00
_cell.angle_beta   90.00
_cell.angle_gamma   90.00
#
_symmetry.space_group_name_H-M   'P 1'
#
loop_
_entity.id
_entity.type
_entity.pdbx_description
1 polymer ?
#
loop_
_entity_poly.entity_id
_entity_poly.type
_entity_poly.pdbx_seq_one_letter_code
_entity_poly.pdbx_strand_id
1 'polypeptide(L)'
;NSGPNYGLEAARSRQFEVGAKWQGAVHRVEAAWFDARTRGEIVPAATVNGRTVYQNADSVRRRGMELSWSASAGAFTPRAAYTYLDAFFGSAYTGAGGTAVAEGNRLPGTARHVARLSLDYAPNAAWTVGAAVDLSAKAYANDTNTESAP
;
A
#
# COMPACT_ATOMS: atom_id res chain seq x y z
N ASN A 1 -14.01 -21.62 24.72
CA ASN A 1 -13.50 -20.25 24.52
C ASN A 1 -14.64 -19.26 24.30
N SER A 2 -15.12 -18.58 25.35
CA SER A 2 -16.15 -17.53 25.26
C SER A 2 -15.66 -16.14 25.72
N GLY A 3 -14.46 -16.03 26.29
CA GLY A 3 -13.91 -14.77 26.83
C GLY A 3 -13.09 -13.92 25.84
N PRO A 4 -12.61 -12.74 26.27
CA PRO A 4 -11.69 -11.89 25.51
C PRO A 4 -10.33 -12.59 25.23
N ASN A 5 -9.66 -12.24 24.13
CA ASN A 5 -8.31 -12.72 23.84
C ASN A 5 -7.26 -11.84 24.53
N TYR A 6 -6.90 -12.17 25.79
CA TYR A 6 -5.92 -11.42 26.57
C TYR A 6 -4.46 -11.68 26.13
N GLY A 7 -4.21 -12.68 25.28
CA GLY A 7 -2.88 -12.95 24.71
C GLY A 7 -2.57 -12.12 23.47
N LEU A 8 -3.51 -11.30 23.00
CA LEU A 8 -3.27 -10.43 21.85
C LEU A 8 -2.43 -9.22 22.26
N GLU A 9 -1.29 -9.05 21.60
CA GLU A 9 -0.40 -7.92 21.80
C GLU A 9 -0.66 -6.81 20.77
N ALA A 10 -0.19 -5.60 21.08
CA ALA A 10 -0.24 -4.49 20.14
C ALA A 10 0.78 -4.69 19.00
N ALA A 11 0.33 -4.45 17.76
CA ALA A 11 1.24 -4.36 16.62
C ALA A 11 2.20 -3.16 16.78
N ARG A 12 3.49 -3.37 16.52
CA ARG A 12 4.53 -2.33 16.61
C ARG A 12 5.25 -2.19 15.29
N SER A 13 5.20 -1.00 14.70
CA SER A 13 5.90 -0.69 13.45
C SER A 13 7.11 0.20 13.69
N ARG A 14 8.18 -0.03 12.92
CA ARG A 14 9.33 0.86 12.77
C ARG A 14 9.51 1.19 11.30
N GLN A 15 9.67 2.46 10.98
CA GLN A 15 9.82 2.94 9.62
C GLN A 15 11.06 3.82 9.48
N PHE A 16 11.69 3.71 8.32
CA PHE A 16 12.72 4.61 7.84
C PHE A 16 12.34 5.10 6.43
N GLU A 17 12.61 6.36 6.14
CA GLU A 17 12.36 6.98 4.85
C GLU A 17 13.49 7.95 4.49
N VAL A 18 13.87 7.95 3.21
CA VAL A 18 14.78 8.93 2.63
C VAL A 18 14.17 9.46 1.34
N GLY A 19 14.23 10.78 1.15
CA GLY A 19 13.61 11.39 -0.03
C GLY A 19 14.33 12.66 -0.48
N ALA A 20 14.01 13.06 -1.70
CA ALA A 20 14.48 14.26 -2.34
C ALA A 20 13.29 15.02 -2.93
N LYS A 21 13.34 16.35 -2.84
CA LYS A 21 12.37 17.25 -3.46
C LYS A 21 13.12 18.28 -4.28
N TRP A 22 12.60 18.54 -5.47
CA TRP A 22 13.12 19.58 -6.34
C TRP A 22 11.99 20.44 -6.87
N GLN A 23 12.23 21.75 -6.90
CA GLN A 23 11.30 22.74 -7.39
C GLN A 23 12.03 23.70 -8.33
N GLY A 24 11.62 23.71 -9.59
CA GLY A 24 12.01 24.71 -10.58
C GLY A 24 10.87 25.70 -10.85
N ALA A 25 11.07 26.59 -11.82
CA ALA A 25 10.07 27.59 -12.19
C ALA A 25 8.78 26.97 -12.77
N VAL A 26 8.93 25.87 -13.50
CA VAL A 26 7.81 25.18 -14.18
C VAL A 26 7.51 23.83 -13.56
N HIS A 27 8.50 23.15 -13.00
CA HIS A 27 8.40 21.73 -12.61
C HIS A 27 8.60 21.52 -11.11
N ARG A 28 7.91 20.54 -10.55
CA ARG A 28 8.16 20.00 -9.21
C ARG A 28 8.30 18.49 -9.28
N VAL A 29 9.28 17.95 -8.57
CA VAL A 29 9.55 16.51 -8.48
C VAL A 29 9.74 16.16 -7.01
N GLU A 30 9.13 15.06 -6.57
CA GLU A 30 9.42 14.44 -5.28
C GLU A 30 9.65 12.96 -5.47
N ALA A 31 10.71 12.45 -4.85
CA ALA A 31 11.01 11.03 -4.83
C ALA A 31 11.33 10.59 -3.40
N ALA A 32 10.84 9.43 -3.01
CA ALA A 32 11.13 8.85 -1.69
C ALA A 32 11.35 7.34 -1.81
N TRP A 33 12.18 6.80 -0.92
CA TRP A 33 12.30 5.38 -0.65
C TRP A 33 12.03 5.14 0.83
N PHE A 34 11.29 4.08 1.14
CA PHE A 34 10.92 3.74 2.50
C PHE A 34 11.05 2.24 2.79
N ASP A 35 11.28 1.92 4.06
CA ASP A 35 11.24 0.57 4.62
C ASP A 35 10.51 0.63 5.97
N ALA A 36 9.39 -0.08 6.07
CA ALA A 36 8.62 -0.24 7.29
C ALA A 36 8.55 -1.72 7.68
N ARG A 37 8.75 -1.99 8.96
CA ARG A 37 8.71 -3.34 9.54
C ARG A 37 7.78 -3.36 10.73
N THR A 38 6.73 -4.17 10.65
CA THR A 38 5.77 -4.40 11.72
C THR A 38 6.03 -5.72 12.40
N ARG A 39 6.02 -5.72 13.73
CA ARG A 39 6.01 -6.92 14.57
C ARG A 39 4.64 -7.07 15.23
N GLY A 40 4.21 -8.31 15.44
CA GLY A 40 2.89 -8.62 15.96
C GLY A 40 1.74 -8.05 15.14
N GLU A 41 1.80 -8.15 13.81
CA GLU A 41 0.69 -7.75 12.93
C GLU A 41 -0.56 -8.56 13.31
N ILE A 42 -1.72 -7.90 13.46
CA ILE A 42 -2.93 -8.59 13.92
C ILE A 42 -3.65 -9.20 12.72
N VAL A 43 -3.77 -10.53 12.71
CA VAL A 43 -4.40 -11.29 11.62
C VAL A 43 -5.52 -12.20 12.15
N PRO A 44 -6.52 -12.56 11.31
CA PRO A 44 -7.52 -13.55 11.68
C PRO A 44 -6.89 -14.92 11.94
N ALA A 45 -7.18 -15.51 13.11
CA ALA A 45 -6.71 -16.83 13.52
C ALA A 45 -7.78 -17.91 13.35
N ALA A 46 -9.05 -17.58 13.56
CA ALA A 46 -10.19 -18.48 13.38
C ALA A 46 -11.51 -17.70 13.35
N THR A 47 -12.53 -18.27 12.72
CA THR A 47 -13.93 -17.84 12.89
C THR A 47 -14.71 -18.98 13.51
N VAL A 48 -15.25 -18.77 14.72
CA VAL A 48 -15.98 -19.79 15.47
C VAL A 48 -17.37 -19.24 15.77
N ASN A 49 -18.42 -19.91 15.27
CA ASN A 49 -19.82 -19.52 15.48
C ASN A 49 -20.10 -18.04 15.14
N GLY A 50 -19.54 -17.56 14.02
CA GLY A 50 -19.68 -16.17 13.57
C GLY A 50 -18.79 -15.16 14.29
N ARG A 51 -18.01 -15.57 15.29
CA ARG A 51 -17.04 -14.73 15.98
C ARG A 51 -15.63 -14.94 15.43
N THR A 52 -15.02 -13.88 14.92
CA THR A 52 -13.60 -13.87 14.53
C THR A 52 -12.71 -13.74 15.75
N VAL A 53 -11.71 -14.63 15.85
CA VAL A 53 -10.61 -14.58 16.82
C VAL A 53 -9.35 -14.18 16.06
N TYR A 54 -8.57 -13.27 16.65
CA TYR A 54 -7.35 -12.74 16.06
C TYR A 54 -6.10 -13.26 16.79
N GLN A 55 -4.97 -13.21 16.10
CA GLN A 55 -3.64 -13.52 16.62
C GLN A 55 -2.63 -12.48 16.12
N ASN A 56 -1.44 -12.48 16.72
CA ASN A 56 -0.29 -11.76 16.21
C ASN A 56 0.48 -12.66 15.23
N ALA A 57 0.63 -12.22 13.98
CA ALA A 57 1.58 -12.75 13.02
C ALA A 57 2.86 -11.90 13.06
N ASP A 58 4.00 -12.57 13.18
CA ASP A 58 5.27 -11.88 13.25
C ASP A 58 5.78 -11.45 11.87
N SER A 59 6.48 -10.31 11.87
CA SER A 59 7.27 -9.84 10.75
C SER A 59 6.45 -9.53 9.50
N VAL A 60 5.89 -8.33 9.39
CA VAL A 60 5.41 -7.79 8.11
C VAL A 60 6.37 -6.71 7.64
N ARG A 61 6.73 -6.73 6.35
CA ARG A 61 7.61 -5.72 5.76
C ARG A 61 6.92 -5.03 4.59
N ARG A 62 6.99 -3.71 4.57
CA ARG A 62 6.46 -2.83 3.52
C ARG A 62 7.61 -1.93 3.09
N ARG A 63 8.15 -2.15 1.90
CA ARG A 63 9.24 -1.32 1.36
C ARG A 63 8.89 -0.87 -0.04
N GLY A 64 9.33 0.32 -0.41
CA GLY A 64 8.89 0.88 -1.67
C GLY A 64 9.60 2.14 -2.05
N MET A 65 9.20 2.64 -3.22
CA MET A 65 9.58 3.97 -3.69
C MET A 65 8.35 4.69 -4.22
N GLU A 66 8.34 5.99 -4.03
CA GLU A 66 7.31 6.90 -4.53
C GLU A 66 7.99 7.96 -5.37
N LEU A 67 7.36 8.28 -6.51
CA LEU A 67 7.77 9.34 -7.41
C LEU A 67 6.55 10.16 -7.77
N SER A 68 6.64 11.48 -7.61
CA SER A 68 5.65 12.42 -8.10
C SER A 68 6.30 13.51 -8.93
N TRP A 69 5.59 13.95 -9.95
CA TRP A 69 5.98 15.04 -10.81
C TRP A 69 4.76 15.90 -11.14
N SER A 70 4.94 17.21 -11.18
CA SER A 70 3.97 18.14 -11.73
C SER A 70 4.66 19.25 -12.49
N ALA A 71 3.92 19.87 -13.42
CA ALA A 71 4.37 21.06 -14.10
C ALA A 71 3.27 22.10 -14.26
N SER A 72 3.65 23.36 -14.40
CA SER A 72 2.77 24.48 -14.77
C SER A 72 3.23 25.05 -16.10
N ALA A 73 2.65 24.57 -17.19
CA ALA A 73 3.03 24.89 -18.56
C ALA A 73 1.94 25.73 -19.25
N GLY A 74 1.94 27.03 -18.99
CA GLY A 74 0.93 27.94 -19.51
C GLY A 74 -0.47 27.58 -18.99
N ALA A 75 -1.38 27.26 -19.89
CA ALA A 75 -2.74 26.82 -19.54
C ALA A 75 -2.81 25.36 -19.05
N PHE A 76 -1.71 24.60 -19.14
CA PHE A 76 -1.69 23.17 -18.79
C PHE A 76 -1.03 22.90 -17.45
N THR A 77 -1.63 21.99 -16.68
CA THR A 77 -1.05 21.47 -15.43
C THR A 77 -1.03 19.94 -15.45
N PRO A 78 -0.01 19.32 -16.07
CA PRO A 78 0.17 17.87 -15.99
C PRO A 78 0.68 17.45 -14.61
N ARG A 79 0.25 16.27 -14.16
CA ARG A 79 0.76 15.58 -12.97
C ARG A 79 0.92 14.10 -13.25
N ALA A 80 1.97 13.52 -12.68
CA ALA A 80 2.22 12.09 -12.67
C ALA A 80 2.62 11.63 -11.26
N ALA A 81 2.12 10.48 -10.84
CA ALA A 81 2.53 9.83 -9.61
C ALA A 81 2.71 8.34 -9.86
N TYR A 82 3.70 7.74 -9.21
CA TYR A 82 3.99 6.32 -9.29
C TYR A 82 4.50 5.80 -7.95
N THR A 83 3.97 4.65 -7.54
CA THR A 83 4.38 3.93 -6.34
C THR A 83 4.74 2.50 -6.71
N TYR A 84 5.94 2.09 -6.30
CA TYR A 84 6.32 0.69 -6.22
C TYR A 84 6.26 0.24 -4.75
N LEU A 85 5.48 -0.80 -4.46
CA LEU A 85 5.31 -1.34 -3.11
C LEU A 85 5.58 -2.85 -3.08
N ASP A 86 6.56 -3.23 -2.29
CA ASP A 86 6.88 -4.62 -1.97
C ASP A 86 6.45 -4.88 -0.51
N ALA A 87 5.19 -5.27 -0.34
CA ALA A 87 4.56 -5.58 0.95
C ALA A 87 4.34 -7.08 1.11
N PHE A 88 4.94 -7.70 2.14
CA PHE A 88 4.92 -9.15 2.33
C PHE A 88 5.02 -9.57 3.81
N PHE A 89 4.60 -10.80 4.09
CA PHE A 89 4.83 -11.50 5.35
C PHE A 89 6.27 -12.01 5.39
N GLY A 90 7.08 -11.48 6.30
CA GLY A 90 8.46 -11.89 6.55
C GLY A 90 8.60 -13.09 7.50
N SER A 91 7.50 -13.76 7.85
CA SER A 91 7.50 -15.07 8.52
C SER A 91 6.22 -15.82 8.16
N ALA A 92 6.30 -17.15 8.13
CA ALA A 92 5.12 -17.99 7.93
C ALA A 92 4.22 -17.98 9.17
N TYR A 93 2.92 -18.14 8.98
CA TYR A 93 1.96 -18.33 10.07
C TYR A 93 0.78 -19.21 9.65
N THR A 94 0.04 -19.71 10.63
CA THR A 94 -1.19 -20.47 10.41
C THR A 94 -2.39 -19.55 10.58
N GLY A 95 -3.08 -19.22 9.49
CA GLY A 95 -4.26 -18.37 9.49
C GLY A 95 -5.56 -19.11 9.86
N ALA A 96 -6.68 -18.43 9.64
CA ALA A 96 -8.02 -18.97 9.86
C ALA A 96 -8.23 -20.34 9.22
N GLY A 97 -8.81 -21.28 9.96
CA GLY A 97 -9.11 -22.63 9.46
C GLY A 97 -7.89 -23.54 9.27
N GLY A 98 -6.72 -23.18 9.83
CA GLY A 98 -5.50 -23.97 9.69
C GLY A 98 -4.75 -23.71 8.39
N THR A 99 -5.11 -22.67 7.65
CA THR A 99 -4.47 -22.31 6.39
C THR A 99 -3.03 -21.88 6.60
N ALA A 100 -2.08 -22.55 5.94
CA ALA A 100 -0.69 -22.17 5.99
C ALA A 100 -0.43 -20.96 5.08
N VAL A 101 0.05 -19.86 5.68
CA VAL A 101 0.54 -18.68 4.97
C VAL A 101 2.06 -18.73 4.96
N ALA A 102 2.64 -18.76 3.76
CA ALA A 102 4.08 -18.87 3.59
C ALA A 102 4.79 -17.53 3.82
N GLU A 103 6.03 -17.59 4.31
CA GLU A 103 6.93 -16.44 4.25
C GLU A 103 7.09 -16.00 2.79
N GLY A 104 7.11 -14.68 2.56
CA GLY A 104 7.21 -14.07 1.25
C GLY A 104 5.87 -13.87 0.55
N ASN A 105 4.77 -14.44 1.07
CA ASN A 105 3.43 -14.11 0.57
C ASN A 105 3.18 -12.61 0.72
N ARG A 106 2.58 -12.02 -0.30
CA ARG A 106 2.26 -10.60 -0.34
C ARG A 106 1.07 -10.29 0.56
N LEU A 107 1.09 -9.07 1.08
CA LEU A 107 -0.07 -8.54 1.78
C LEU A 107 -1.24 -8.36 0.79
N PRO A 108 -2.42 -8.93 1.10
CA PRO A 108 -3.59 -8.73 0.26
C PRO A 108 -4.04 -7.27 0.30
N GLY A 109 -4.78 -6.86 -0.73
CA GLY A 109 -5.26 -5.48 -0.90
C GLY A 109 -4.19 -4.47 -1.30
N THR A 110 -2.95 -4.90 -1.52
CA THR A 110 -1.86 -4.03 -2.00
C THR A 110 -1.41 -4.42 -3.40
N ALA A 111 -1.38 -3.45 -4.30
CA ALA A 111 -0.82 -3.61 -5.65
C ALA A 111 0.67 -3.27 -5.64
N ARG A 112 1.47 -4.03 -6.41
CA ARG A 112 2.92 -3.78 -6.48
C ARG A 112 3.26 -2.47 -7.19
N HIS A 113 2.43 -2.09 -8.15
CA HIS A 113 2.62 -0.91 -8.99
C HIS A 113 1.30 -0.17 -9.05
N VAL A 114 1.33 1.10 -8.69
CA VAL A 114 0.21 2.02 -8.86
C VAL A 114 0.73 3.28 -9.54
N ALA A 115 0.02 3.77 -10.55
CA ALA A 115 0.37 5.01 -11.22
C ALA A 115 -0.88 5.86 -11.47
N ARG A 116 -0.71 7.17 -11.42
CA ARG A 116 -1.74 8.13 -11.83
C ARG A 116 -1.13 9.14 -12.78
N LEU A 117 -1.82 9.41 -13.88
CA LEU A 117 -1.52 10.48 -14.81
C LEU A 117 -2.73 11.39 -14.90
N SER A 118 -2.53 12.71 -14.78
CA SER A 118 -3.61 13.68 -14.95
C SER A 118 -3.15 14.91 -15.70
N LEU A 119 -4.06 15.54 -16.42
CA LEU A 119 -3.83 16.80 -17.10
C LEU A 119 -5.03 17.72 -16.86
N ASP A 120 -4.77 18.89 -16.30
CA ASP A 120 -5.73 19.99 -16.29
C ASP A 120 -5.38 21.00 -17.37
N TYR A 121 -6.41 21.55 -18.02
CA TYR A 121 -6.30 22.60 -19.02
C TYR A 121 -7.24 23.76 -18.67
N ALA A 122 -6.68 24.96 -18.50
CA ALA A 122 -7.39 26.20 -18.21
C ALA A 122 -7.26 27.17 -19.40
N PRO A 123 -8.15 27.10 -20.42
CA PRO A 123 -8.06 27.96 -21.61
C PRO A 123 -8.22 29.45 -21.30
N ASN A 124 -8.90 29.78 -20.20
CA ASN A 124 -9.10 31.13 -19.69
C ASN A 124 -9.44 31.07 -18.19
N ALA A 125 -9.60 32.22 -17.55
CA ALA A 125 -9.85 32.32 -16.11
C ALA A 125 -11.21 31.74 -15.65
N ALA A 126 -12.16 31.51 -16.58
CA ALA A 126 -13.51 31.03 -16.25
C ALA A 126 -13.66 29.50 -16.35
N TRP A 127 -12.75 28.80 -17.04
CA TRP A 127 -12.89 27.38 -17.32
C TRP A 127 -11.64 26.59 -17.00
N THR A 128 -11.82 25.40 -16.43
CA THR A 128 -10.79 24.38 -16.32
C THR A 128 -11.41 23.02 -16.62
N VAL A 129 -10.75 22.24 -17.48
CA VAL A 129 -11.16 20.89 -17.85
C VAL A 129 -10.02 19.95 -17.50
N GLY A 130 -10.34 18.82 -16.87
CA GLY A 130 -9.35 17.85 -16.43
C GLY A 130 -9.66 16.44 -16.92
N ALA A 131 -8.61 15.65 -17.14
CA ALA A 131 -8.70 14.22 -17.37
C ALA A 131 -7.64 13.49 -16.53
N ALA A 132 -7.96 12.28 -16.09
CA ALA A 132 -7.05 11.43 -15.33
C ALA A 132 -7.17 9.96 -15.72
N VAL A 133 -6.06 9.24 -15.56
CA VAL A 133 -5.95 7.79 -15.72
C VAL A 133 -5.28 7.23 -14.48
N ASP A 134 -5.92 6.25 -13.86
CA ASP A 134 -5.38 5.49 -12.74
C ASP A 134 -5.06 4.07 -13.23
N LEU A 135 -3.84 3.61 -12.94
CA LEU A 135 -3.33 2.30 -13.32
C LEU A 135 -2.92 1.56 -12.05
N SER A 136 -3.35 0.31 -11.93
CA SER A 136 -2.95 -0.58 -10.84
C SER A 136 -2.52 -1.92 -11.42
N ALA A 137 -1.48 -2.51 -10.84
CA ALA A 137 -1.24 -3.93 -10.99
C ALA A 137 -2.25 -4.72 -10.15
N LYS A 138 -2.34 -6.02 -10.41
CA LYS A 138 -3.16 -6.93 -9.60
C LYS A 138 -2.83 -6.81 -8.10
N ALA A 139 -3.84 -6.99 -7.27
CA ALA A 139 -3.71 -7.14 -5.83
C ALA A 139 -4.21 -8.52 -5.42
N TYR A 140 -3.52 -9.19 -4.50
CA TYR A 140 -4.03 -10.43 -3.93
C TYR A 140 -5.24 -10.16 -3.03
N ALA A 141 -6.21 -11.06 -3.03
CA ALA A 141 -7.42 -10.96 -2.22
C ALA A 141 -7.29 -11.71 -0.88
N ASN A 142 -6.30 -12.59 -0.75
CA ASN A 142 -6.07 -13.41 0.44
C ASN A 142 -4.58 -13.57 0.79
N ASP A 143 -4.31 -13.92 2.05
CA ASP A 143 -2.96 -14.07 2.59
C ASP A 143 -2.18 -15.22 1.95
N THR A 144 -2.85 -16.23 1.42
CA THR A 144 -2.24 -17.35 0.68
C THR A 144 -1.83 -16.98 -0.75
N ASN A 145 -2.25 -15.81 -1.23
CA ASN A 145 -1.97 -15.33 -2.60
C ASN A 145 -2.51 -16.26 -3.70
N THR A 146 -3.59 -16.99 -3.43
CA THR A 146 -4.25 -17.87 -4.41
C THR A 146 -5.34 -17.15 -5.20
N GLU A 147 -5.84 -16.02 -4.70
CA GLU A 147 -6.86 -15.20 -5.34
C GLU A 147 -6.34 -13.78 -5.56
N SER A 148 -6.73 -13.15 -6.66
CA SER A 148 -6.33 -11.78 -6.98
C SER A 148 -7.38 -11.04 -7.80
N ALA A 149 -7.46 -9.73 -7.59
CA ALA A 149 -8.20 -8.80 -8.44
C ALA A 149 -7.24 -8.05 -9.37
N PRO A 150 -7.66 -7.72 -10.60
CA PRO A 150 -6.92 -6.83 -11.49
C PRO A 150 -6.80 -5.40 -10.92
#